data_AF-A0A937QHH2-F1
#
_entry.id   AF-A0A937QHH2-F1
#
_cell.length_a   1.000
_cell.length_b   1.000
_cell.length_c   1.000
_cell.angle_alpha   90.00
_cell.angle_beta   90.00
_cell.angle_gamma   90.00
#
_symmetry.space_group_name_H-M   'P 1'
#
loop_
_entity.id
_entity.type
_entity.pdbx_description
1 polymer ?
#
loop_
_entity_poly.entity_id
_entity_poly.type
_entity_poly.pdbx_seq_one_letter_code
_entity_poly.pdbx_strand_id
1 'polypeptide(L)' 'MSIYIVCLKKRNNPRIDIRVCQKKCDLKDDCEEYISLLKVLHQNQHTSLSVESQPSGRG' A
#
# COMPACT_ATOMS: atom_id res chain seq x y z
N MET A 1 -13.27 1.32 -7.14
CA MET A 1 -12.65 1.85 -5.91
C MET A 1 -11.55 2.83 -6.27
N SER A 2 -11.57 4.06 -5.75
CA SER A 2 -10.42 4.97 -5.80
C SER A 2 -9.64 4.82 -4.50
N ILE A 3 -8.41 4.31 -4.57
CA ILE A 3 -7.56 4.11 -3.38
C ILE A 3 -6.61 5.29 -3.30
N TYR A 4 -6.59 5.96 -2.14
CA TYR A 4 -5.75 7.13 -1.91
C TYR A 4 -4.66 6.80 -0.92
N ILE A 5 -3.44 7.21 -1.23
CA ILE A 5 -2.25 7.04 -0.40
C ILE A 5 -1.63 8.40 -0.05
N VAL A 6 -0.84 8.43 1.02
CA VAL A 6 -0.09 9.61 1.45
C VAL A 6 1.39 9.28 1.37
N CYS A 7 2.12 9.95 0.47
CA CYS A 7 3.54 9.68 0.34
C CYS A 7 4.35 10.58 1.28
N LEU A 8 4.81 10.03 2.40
CA LEU A 8 5.59 10.76 3.42
C LEU A 8 6.95 11.27 2.92
N LYS A 9 7.44 10.72 1.80
CA LYS A 9 8.68 11.17 1.15
C LYS A 9 8.51 12.45 0.34
N LYS A 10 7.27 12.85 0.04
CA LYS A 10 6.98 14.04 -0.76
C LYS A 10 6.86 15.25 0.17
N ARG A 11 7.54 16.36 -0.12
CA ARG A 11 7.70 17.54 0.77
C ARG A 11 6.41 18.12 1.39
N ASN A 12 5.22 17.78 0.89
CA ASN A 12 3.91 18.25 1.39
C ASN A 12 2.94 17.10 1.75
N ASN A 13 3.41 15.85 1.76
CA ASN A 13 2.62 14.64 2.01
C ASN A 13 1.21 14.66 1.41
N PRO A 14 1.04 14.98 0.11
CA PRO A 14 -0.29 15.13 -0.46
C PRO A 14 -0.96 13.76 -0.55
N ARG A 15 -2.23 13.72 -0.16
CA ARG A 15 -3.09 12.56 -0.40
C ARG A 15 -3.36 12.46 -1.90
N ILE A 16 -2.95 11.36 -2.52
CA ILE A 16 -2.98 11.16 -3.98
C ILE A 16 -3.61 9.80 -4.31
N ASP A 17 -4.41 9.74 -5.38
CA ASP A 17 -4.95 8.46 -5.87
C ASP A 17 -3.78 7.58 -6.35
N ILE A 18 -3.82 6.30 -6.00
CA ILE A 18 -2.77 5.34 -6.34
C ILE A 18 -2.50 5.29 -7.84
N ARG A 19 -3.52 5.41 -8.70
CA ARG A 19 -3.38 5.39 -10.16
C ARG A 19 -2.67 6.64 -10.66
N VAL A 20 -2.87 7.76 -9.96
CA VAL A 20 -2.14 9.00 -10.24
C VAL A 20 -0.71 8.87 -9.73
N CYS A 21 -0.49 8.25 -8.57
CA CYS A 21 0.84 7.98 -8.03
C CYS A 21 1.65 7.10 -8.99
N GLN A 22 1.07 6.00 -9.48
CA GLN A 22 1.68 5.07 -10.43
C GLN A 22 2.14 5.76 -11.73
N LYS A 23 1.35 6.72 -12.24
CA LYS A 23 1.62 7.39 -13.52
C LYS A 23 2.47 8.65 -13.39
N LYS A 24 2.37 9.38 -12.27
CA LYS A 24 2.89 10.76 -12.14
C LYS A 24 3.82 10.98 -10.95
N CYS A 25 4.02 10.00 -10.07
CA CYS A 25 4.90 10.17 -8.92
C CYS A 25 6.29 9.63 -9.24
N ASP A 26 7.27 10.52 -9.31
CA ASP A 26 8.69 10.16 -9.50
C ASP A 26 9.24 9.37 -8.31
N LEU A 27 8.66 9.57 -7.12
CA LEU A 27 9.05 8.91 -5.88
C LEU A 27 8.23 7.65 -5.58
N LYS A 28 7.47 7.10 -6.54
CA LYS A 28 6.61 5.92 -6.30
C LYS A 28 7.40 4.72 -5.75
N ASP A 29 8.64 4.54 -6.23
CA ASP A 29 9.54 3.44 -5.84
C ASP A 29 10.19 3.66 -4.45
N ASP A 30 10.11 4.89 -3.93
CA ASP A 30 10.57 5.26 -2.58
C ASP A 30 9.39 5.50 -1.61
N CYS A 31 8.16 5.29 -2.11
CA CYS A 31 6.94 5.58 -1.38
C CYS A 31 6.46 4.34 -0.64
N GLU A 32 6.77 4.25 0.66
CA GLU A 32 6.49 3.06 1.48
C GLU A 32 5.01 2.66 1.47
N GLU A 33 4.10 3.63 1.51
CA GLU A 33 2.64 3.40 1.41
C GLU A 33 2.22 2.82 0.07
N TYR A 34 2.82 3.29 -1.04
CA TYR A 34 2.54 2.78 -2.37
C TYR A 34 3.05 1.34 -2.52
N ILE A 35 4.27 1.08 -2.05
CA ILE A 35 4.90 -0.24 -2.09
C ILE A 35 4.11 -1.24 -1.24
N SER A 36 3.71 -0.84 -0.03
CA SER A 36 2.89 -1.67 0.86
C SER A 36 1.53 -1.98 0.25
N LEU A 37 0.88 -1.01 -0.38
CA LEU A 37 -0.38 -1.23 -1.08
C LEU A 37 -0.22 -2.14 -2.29
N LEU A 38 0.85 -2.02 -3.07
CA LEU A 38 1.15 -2.97 -4.16
C LEU A 38 1.35 -4.39 -3.64
N LYS A 39 2.05 -4.56 -2.51
CA LYS A 39 2.22 -5.87 -1.86
C LYS A 39 0.87 -6.47 -1.48
N VAL A 40 -0.03 -5.69 -0.87
CA VAL A 40 -1.38 -6.15 -0.52
C VAL A 40 -2.20 -6.48 -1.78
N LEU A 41 -2.18 -5.62 -2.80
CA LEU A 41 -2.92 -5.86 -4.04
C LEU A 41 -2.40 -7.08 -4.82
N HIS A 42 -1.09 -7.32 -4.80
CA HIS A 42 -0.49 -8.53 -5.39
C HIS A 42 -0.78 -9.77 -4.55
N GLN A 43 -0.73 -9.68 -3.21
CA GLN A 43 -1.09 -10.78 -2.33
C GLN A 43 -2.58 -11.12 -2.46
N ASN A 44 -3.47 -10.14 -2.62
CA ASN A 44 -4.90 -10.37 -2.82
C ASN A 44 -5.25 -11.10 -4.13
N GLN A 45 -4.32 -11.29 -5.08
CA GLN A 45 -4.51 -12.20 -6.22
C GLN A 45 -4.11 -13.65 -5.90
N HIS A 46 -3.45 -13.91 -4.76
CA HIS A 46 -3.05 -15.24 -4.30
C HIS A 46 -3.76 -15.68 -3.00
N THR A 47 -4.47 -14.77 -2.33
CA THR A 47 -5.13 -15.02 -1.03
C THR A 47 -6.66 -15.11 -1.17
N SER A 48 -7.14 -16.08 -1.96
CA SER A 48 -8.35 -16.81 -1.57
C SER A 48 -8.06 -17.89 -0.50
N LEU A 49 -6.80 -18.04 -0.08
CA LEU A 49 -6.40 -18.87 1.06
C LEU A 49 -5.44 -18.10 1.97
N SER A 50 -5.69 -18.19 3.27
CA SER A 50 -4.90 -17.63 4.39
C SER A 50 -5.39 -16.28 4.93
N VAL A 51 -6.65 -16.27 5.37
CA VAL A 51 -6.94 -15.77 6.72
C VAL A 51 -6.25 -16.70 7.71
N GLU A 52 -5.14 -16.26 8.29
CA GLU A 52 -4.74 -16.52 9.67
C GLU A 52 -3.30 -16.04 9.85
N SER A 53 -3.11 -15.06 10.74
CA SER A 53 -1.99 -15.00 11.69
C SER A 53 -2.13 -13.71 12.49
N GLN A 54 -3.04 -13.71 13.46
CA GLN A 54 -2.92 -12.84 14.63
C GLN A 54 -2.37 -13.73 15.76
N PRO A 55 -1.08 -13.66 16.11
CA PRO A 55 -0.59 -14.29 17.31
C PRO A 55 -0.82 -13.32 18.47
N SER A 56 -1.70 -13.68 19.38
CA SER A 56 -1.76 -13.05 20.70
C SER A 56 -1.99 -14.17 21.71
N GLY A 57 -0.88 -14.69 22.23
CA GLY A 57 -0.89 -15.71 23.26
C GLY A 57 -1.23 -15.14 24.64
N ARG A 58 -1.60 -16.06 25.55
CA ARG A 58 -0.95 -16.35 26.84
C ARG A 58 -2.01 -16.86 27.83
N GLY A 59 -1.75 -18.05 28.36
CA GLY A 59 -2.57 -18.73 29.36
C GLY A 59 -2.37 -18.23 30.78
#